data_AF-A0A556MXH8-F1
#
_entry.id   AF-A0A556MXH8-F1
#
_cell.length_a   1.000
_cell.length_b   1.000
_cell.length_c   1.000
_cell.angle_alpha   90.00
_cell.angle_beta   90.00
_cell.angle_gamma   90.00
#
_symmetry.space_group_name_H-M   'P 1'
#
loop_
_entity.id
_entity.type
_entity.pdbx_description
1 polymer ?
#
loop_
_entity_poly.entity_id
_entity_poly.type
_entity_poly.pdbx_seq_one_letter_code
_entity_poly.pdbx_strand_id
1 'polypeptide(L)'
;MQYFDNGGGPCYIVSVGSYTDAITFQPISDGIASLSAYDEPTLILFPDAVELVDATNAPDLVNFSQLQNQALALCAKMQDRFSIFDVLQGDLGSSPSLNPIDNFRNATGINSLNYGAAYYPWIVTSYTINVDFRQLAFQDNSSPAVAINDYTTFSKNSTEAALVTTLQGNITDTNLVLSEIFSATADQNLLRLNGTAEISNYLTTYATDVAKDVNVEAQLTNYMNLLAAMANSFQKLETSLVATSPLNVDIKRAKADTKLTNAIVDLVGLEKNADLITLMGARDPSAIYAALDGTDWLNKEAYADVVVNAGVFSNDHTGALEAIFAVQATLTTLLSYFGSILNSVLFYESQAEQALFAGNTFFGNVDSAAILKMRTIPPSGAIAGVYAAVDNARGVWKAPANVSLNNVIGPAVKIDNSDQDDMNVTPTGKSVNAIRAFTGKGTLVWGARTLAGNDNEWRYIPVRRFFIMVEESVKKATFPFVFENNDANTWTKLKMMVQNFLILQWRAGALQGAKPEDAFFVNVGLNETMTSTDILEGRMIVEIGMAVVRPAEFIILRFSHKMQES
;
A
#
# COMPACT_ATOMS: atom_id res chain seq x y z
N MET A 1 -2.19 3.60 -4.69
CA MET A 1 -1.93 4.11 -6.06
C MET A 1 -3.20 4.21 -6.91
N GLN A 2 -4.06 3.18 -6.98
CA GLN A 2 -5.25 3.18 -7.86
C GLN A 2 -6.13 4.44 -7.80
N TYR A 3 -6.36 4.99 -6.60
CA TYR A 3 -7.13 6.23 -6.43
C TYR A 3 -6.57 7.38 -7.27
N PHE A 4 -5.26 7.64 -7.17
CA PHE A 4 -4.58 8.71 -7.90
C PHE A 4 -4.53 8.43 -9.41
N ASP A 5 -4.23 7.18 -9.81
CA ASP A 5 -4.13 6.80 -11.22
C ASP A 5 -5.47 6.94 -11.98
N ASN A 6 -6.59 6.89 -11.26
CA ASN A 6 -7.92 7.08 -11.82
C ASN A 6 -8.46 8.52 -11.65
N GLY A 7 -7.59 9.48 -11.32
CA GLY A 7 -7.91 10.91 -11.26
C GLY A 7 -8.25 11.45 -9.86
N GLY A 8 -7.96 10.68 -8.82
CA GLY A 8 -7.97 11.15 -7.44
C GLY A 8 -6.94 12.25 -7.19
N GLY A 9 -7.29 13.19 -6.31
CA GLY A 9 -6.44 14.31 -5.89
C GLY A 9 -5.98 14.15 -4.44
N PRO A 10 -5.64 15.24 -3.72
CA PRO A 10 -5.39 15.16 -2.28
C PRO A 10 -6.58 14.53 -1.53
N CYS A 11 -6.30 13.63 -0.58
CA CYS A 11 -7.31 12.94 0.20
C CYS A 11 -6.96 12.90 1.69
N TYR A 12 -7.96 12.64 2.51
CA TYR A 12 -7.80 12.39 3.94
C TYR A 12 -7.57 10.91 4.17
N ILE A 13 -6.59 10.57 5.01
CA ILE A 13 -6.30 9.20 5.45
C ILE A 13 -6.48 9.14 6.96
N VAL A 14 -7.36 8.26 7.42
CA VAL A 14 -7.51 7.94 8.85
C VAL A 14 -6.72 6.68 9.10
N SER A 15 -5.59 6.82 9.81
CA SER A 15 -4.78 5.67 10.22
C SER A 15 -5.51 4.90 11.32
N VAL A 16 -5.71 3.60 11.11
CA VAL A 16 -6.42 2.71 12.05
C VAL A 16 -5.50 1.63 12.65
N GLY A 17 -4.20 1.66 12.33
CA GLY A 17 -3.20 0.72 12.86
C GLY A 17 -1.86 0.84 12.13
N SER A 18 -0.88 0.05 12.59
CA SER A 18 0.40 -0.22 11.90
C SER A 18 0.23 -1.31 10.83
N TYR A 19 1.18 -1.40 9.89
CA TYR A 19 1.28 -2.53 8.94
C TYR A 19 1.46 -3.91 9.61
N THR A 20 1.89 -3.92 10.87
CA THR A 20 2.07 -5.15 11.66
C THR A 20 0.85 -5.55 12.46
N ASP A 21 -0.14 -4.66 12.58
CA ASP A 21 -1.31 -4.90 13.42
C ASP A 21 -2.33 -5.72 12.65
N ALA A 22 -2.99 -6.64 13.35
CA ALA A 22 -4.12 -7.36 12.77
C ALA A 22 -5.27 -6.38 12.47
N ILE A 23 -5.86 -6.52 11.28
CA ILE A 23 -7.03 -5.74 10.89
C ILE A 23 -8.24 -6.25 11.69
N THR A 24 -8.77 -5.39 12.56
CA THR A 24 -9.91 -5.72 13.42
C THR A 24 -11.03 -4.69 13.26
N PHE A 25 -12.24 -5.07 13.65
CA PHE A 25 -13.43 -4.24 13.48
C PHE A 25 -13.33 -2.87 14.19
N GLN A 26 -12.89 -2.86 15.45
CA GLN A 26 -13.00 -1.69 16.31
C GLN A 26 -12.19 -0.48 15.79
N PRO A 27 -10.90 -0.60 15.40
CA PRO A 27 -10.15 0.54 14.90
C PRO A 27 -10.74 1.14 13.62
N ILE A 28 -11.29 0.33 12.71
CA ILE A 28 -11.96 0.83 11.51
C ILE A 28 -13.27 1.54 11.89
N SER A 29 -14.05 0.97 12.81
CA SER A 29 -15.29 1.58 13.30
C SER A 29 -15.04 2.95 13.96
N ASP A 30 -14.00 3.05 14.78
CA ASP A 30 -13.57 4.31 15.42
C ASP A 30 -13.08 5.32 14.37
N GLY A 31 -12.34 4.84 13.37
CA GLY A 31 -11.92 5.64 12.23
C GLY A 31 -13.09 6.27 11.49
N ILE A 32 -14.13 5.49 11.18
CA ILE A 32 -15.37 5.99 10.56
C ILE A 32 -16.06 7.02 11.47
N ALA A 33 -16.16 6.75 12.78
CA ALA A 33 -16.79 7.67 13.73
C ALA A 33 -16.05 9.02 13.81
N SER A 34 -14.71 9.00 13.76
CA SER A 34 -13.86 10.20 13.83
C SER A 34 -14.13 11.20 12.72
N LEU A 35 -14.57 10.72 11.54
CA LEU A 35 -14.85 11.57 10.39
C LEU A 35 -15.94 12.61 10.69
N SER A 36 -16.83 12.36 11.66
CA SER A 36 -17.89 13.31 12.04
C SER A 36 -17.36 14.65 12.58
N ALA A 37 -16.09 14.72 12.99
CA ALA A 37 -15.44 15.95 13.45
C ALA A 37 -14.93 16.84 12.30
N TYR A 38 -14.97 16.36 11.05
CA TYR A 38 -14.40 17.03 9.88
C TYR A 38 -15.42 17.16 8.76
N ASP A 39 -15.51 18.37 8.20
CA ASP A 39 -16.50 18.80 7.21
C ASP A 39 -16.04 18.54 5.76
N GLU A 40 -14.73 18.41 5.55
CA GLU A 40 -14.13 18.32 4.23
C GLU A 40 -14.25 16.95 3.54
N PRO A 41 -14.16 15.80 4.22
CA PRO A 41 -14.26 14.51 3.52
C PRO A 41 -15.69 14.28 2.99
N THR A 42 -15.85 14.12 1.68
CA THR A 42 -17.18 13.94 1.03
C THR A 42 -17.42 12.50 0.54
N LEU A 43 -16.37 11.67 0.48
CA LEU A 43 -16.44 10.27 0.11
C LEU A 43 -15.85 9.41 1.21
N ILE A 44 -16.53 8.32 1.57
CA ILE A 44 -16.08 7.35 2.57
C ILE A 44 -15.86 6.00 1.89
N LEU A 45 -14.67 5.42 2.11
CA LEU A 45 -14.31 4.07 1.70
C LEU A 45 -13.33 3.48 2.72
N PHE A 46 -13.28 2.16 2.80
CA PHE A 46 -12.41 1.41 3.73
C PHE A 46 -11.97 0.11 3.05
N PRO A 47 -11.13 0.17 2.00
CA PRO A 47 -10.79 -0.98 1.17
C PRO A 47 -10.18 -2.13 1.99
N ASP A 48 -9.39 -1.83 3.01
CA ASP A 48 -8.70 -2.82 3.84
C ASP A 48 -9.65 -3.65 4.71
N ALA A 49 -10.89 -3.19 4.92
CA ALA A 49 -11.87 -3.94 5.71
C ALA A 49 -12.26 -5.28 5.07
N VAL A 50 -11.96 -5.50 3.79
CA VAL A 50 -12.16 -6.80 3.13
C VAL A 50 -11.27 -7.91 3.72
N GLU A 51 -10.25 -7.55 4.49
CA GLU A 51 -9.35 -8.47 5.18
C GLU A 51 -9.82 -8.83 6.60
N LEU A 52 -10.99 -8.33 7.04
CA LEU A 52 -11.56 -8.72 8.32
C LEU A 52 -11.85 -10.23 8.35
N VAL A 53 -11.37 -10.88 9.41
CA VAL A 53 -11.58 -12.31 9.68
C VAL A 53 -12.31 -12.52 11.00
N ASP A 54 -13.13 -13.57 11.04
CA ASP A 54 -13.90 -13.97 12.22
C ASP A 54 -13.04 -14.85 13.16
N ALA A 55 -13.65 -15.34 14.25
CA ALA A 55 -12.98 -16.20 15.22
C ALA A 55 -12.48 -17.55 14.64
N THR A 56 -12.93 -17.91 13.44
CA THR A 56 -12.51 -19.12 12.71
C THR A 56 -11.49 -18.82 11.61
N ASN A 57 -11.01 -17.57 11.52
CA ASN A 57 -10.11 -17.08 10.48
C ASN A 57 -10.75 -17.10 9.07
N ALA A 58 -12.08 -17.06 8.99
CA ALA A 58 -12.83 -16.93 7.75
C ALA A 58 -13.26 -15.46 7.53
N PRO A 59 -13.59 -15.02 6.29
CA PRO A 59 -14.03 -13.65 6.04
C PRO A 59 -15.24 -13.23 6.90
N ASP A 60 -15.11 -12.13 7.64
CA ASP A 60 -16.12 -11.68 8.61
C ASP A 60 -17.19 -10.79 7.96
N LEU A 61 -18.20 -11.43 7.39
CA LEU A 61 -19.33 -10.73 6.76
C LEU A 61 -20.13 -9.88 7.74
N VAL A 62 -20.23 -10.29 9.00
CA VAL A 62 -21.06 -9.61 10.01
C VAL A 62 -20.43 -8.27 10.36
N ASN A 63 -19.17 -8.27 10.78
CA ASN A 63 -18.47 -7.04 11.15
C ASN A 63 -18.23 -6.15 9.93
N PHE A 64 -17.93 -6.72 8.76
CA PHE A 64 -17.80 -5.94 7.52
C PHE A 64 -19.08 -5.19 7.17
N SER A 65 -20.24 -5.85 7.22
CA SER A 65 -21.53 -5.20 6.93
C SER A 65 -21.94 -4.18 8.00
N GLN A 66 -21.51 -4.35 9.26
CA GLN A 66 -21.72 -3.35 10.31
C GLN A 66 -20.97 -2.05 10.02
N LEU A 67 -19.74 -2.11 9.48
CA LEU A 67 -19.00 -0.92 9.05
C LEU A 67 -19.72 -0.19 7.90
N GLN A 68 -20.27 -0.94 6.94
CA GLN A 68 -21.07 -0.39 5.85
C GLN A 68 -22.32 0.33 6.39
N ASN A 69 -23.04 -0.30 7.32
CA ASN A 69 -24.21 0.30 7.96
C ASN A 69 -23.86 1.56 8.76
N GLN A 70 -22.72 1.54 9.48
CA GLN A 70 -22.23 2.70 10.22
C GLN A 70 -21.89 3.86 9.28
N ALA A 71 -21.22 3.59 8.16
CA ALA A 71 -20.90 4.60 7.17
C ALA A 71 -22.17 5.19 6.52
N LEU A 72 -23.16 4.36 6.18
CA LEU A 72 -24.45 4.83 5.67
C LEU A 72 -25.19 5.72 6.69
N ALA A 73 -25.20 5.33 7.97
CA ALA A 73 -25.80 6.10 9.04
C ALA A 73 -25.10 7.44 9.23
N LEU A 74 -23.77 7.48 9.15
CA LEU A 74 -22.99 8.71 9.21
C LEU A 74 -23.29 9.63 8.03
N CYS A 75 -23.28 9.11 6.80
CA CYS A 75 -23.61 9.89 5.61
C CYS A 75 -25.04 10.47 5.67
N ALA A 76 -26.00 9.70 6.19
CA ALA A 76 -27.36 10.20 6.37
C ALA A 76 -27.50 11.23 7.50
N LYS A 77 -26.71 11.11 8.57
CA LYS A 77 -26.69 12.08 9.67
C LYS A 77 -26.09 13.41 9.24
N MET A 78 -24.99 13.38 8.48
CA MET A 78 -24.24 14.57 8.08
C MET A 78 -24.80 15.22 6.80
N GLN A 79 -25.38 14.41 5.91
CA GLN A 79 -25.98 14.79 4.62
C GLN A 79 -25.02 15.39 3.58
N ASP A 80 -23.72 15.45 3.87
CA ASP A 80 -22.66 16.05 3.05
C ASP A 80 -21.67 15.02 2.46
N ARG A 81 -21.90 13.71 2.69
CA ARG A 81 -20.98 12.62 2.27
C ARG A 81 -21.70 11.45 1.63
N PHE A 82 -20.95 10.65 0.89
CA PHE A 82 -21.41 9.45 0.20
C PHE A 82 -20.42 8.30 0.35
N SER A 83 -20.90 7.07 0.55
CA SER A 83 -20.06 5.90 0.76
C SER A 83 -19.87 5.07 -0.51
N ILE A 84 -18.65 4.58 -0.74
CA ILE A 84 -18.30 3.65 -1.82
C ILE A 84 -17.89 2.34 -1.17
N PHE A 85 -18.60 1.26 -1.49
CA PHE A 85 -18.40 -0.04 -0.87
C PHE A 85 -17.86 -1.07 -1.84
N ASP A 86 -16.98 -1.89 -1.31
CA ASP A 86 -16.56 -3.15 -1.90
C ASP A 86 -17.51 -4.27 -1.47
N VAL A 87 -17.71 -5.25 -2.35
CA VAL A 87 -18.36 -6.51 -1.99
C VAL A 87 -17.29 -7.44 -1.41
N LEU A 88 -17.50 -7.92 -0.17
CA LEU A 88 -16.60 -8.87 0.48
C LEU A 88 -16.53 -10.17 -0.35
N GLN A 89 -15.33 -10.75 -0.47
CA GLN A 89 -15.08 -11.89 -1.39
C GLN A 89 -15.44 -11.56 -2.85
N GLY A 90 -15.36 -10.29 -3.24
CA GLY A 90 -15.65 -9.83 -4.60
C GLY A 90 -14.62 -10.27 -5.64
N ASP A 91 -13.53 -10.92 -5.23
CA ASP A 91 -12.60 -11.63 -6.09
C ASP A 91 -13.15 -12.98 -6.59
N LEU A 92 -14.21 -13.50 -5.97
CA LEU A 92 -14.80 -14.80 -6.27
C LEU A 92 -16.13 -14.67 -7.04
N GLY A 93 -16.38 -15.62 -7.93
CA GLY A 93 -17.65 -15.77 -8.64
C GLY A 93 -18.72 -16.46 -7.78
N SER A 94 -19.99 -16.32 -8.17
CA SER A 94 -21.09 -17.02 -7.50
C SER A 94 -21.03 -18.54 -7.73
N SER A 95 -21.29 -19.29 -6.68
CA SER A 95 -21.34 -20.76 -6.65
C SER A 95 -22.40 -21.24 -5.65
N PRO A 96 -22.78 -22.54 -5.62
CA PRO A 96 -23.78 -23.04 -4.68
C PRO A 96 -23.45 -22.85 -3.20
N SER A 97 -22.17 -22.74 -2.85
CA SER A 97 -21.69 -22.53 -1.47
C SER A 97 -21.31 -21.08 -1.15
N LEU A 98 -21.20 -20.21 -2.15
CA LEU A 98 -20.79 -18.82 -1.97
C LEU A 98 -21.40 -17.92 -3.05
N ASN A 99 -22.21 -16.94 -2.63
CA ASN A 99 -22.68 -15.87 -3.50
C ASN A 99 -22.33 -14.51 -2.85
N PRO A 100 -21.23 -13.86 -3.26
CA PRO A 100 -20.77 -12.62 -2.64
C PRO A 100 -21.81 -11.49 -2.70
N ILE A 101 -22.55 -11.40 -3.80
CA ILE A 101 -23.56 -10.36 -4.02
C ILE A 101 -24.76 -10.58 -3.07
N ASP A 102 -25.28 -11.81 -2.98
CA ASP A 102 -26.41 -12.09 -2.09
C ASP A 102 -26.00 -12.02 -0.62
N ASN A 103 -24.79 -12.46 -0.28
CA ASN A 103 -24.22 -12.29 1.07
C ASN A 103 -24.18 -10.81 1.46
N PHE A 104 -23.65 -9.95 0.58
CA PHE A 104 -23.65 -8.50 0.77
C PHE A 104 -25.07 -7.94 0.98
N ARG A 105 -26.04 -8.35 0.15
CA ARG A 105 -27.43 -7.87 0.22
C ARG A 105 -28.14 -8.30 1.50
N ASN A 106 -27.91 -9.53 1.95
CA ASN A 106 -28.55 -10.10 3.12
C ASN A 106 -27.97 -9.50 4.42
N ALA A 107 -26.67 -9.18 4.42
CA ALA A 107 -25.98 -8.62 5.58
C ALA A 107 -26.13 -7.10 5.71
N THR A 108 -26.12 -6.36 4.60
CA THR A 108 -26.30 -4.90 4.61
C THR A 108 -27.69 -4.54 5.12
N GLY A 109 -27.82 -3.49 5.92
CA GLY A 109 -29.09 -2.99 6.43
C GLY A 109 -30.00 -2.44 5.33
N ILE A 110 -31.15 -1.88 5.73
CA ILE A 110 -32.15 -1.28 4.81
C ILE A 110 -32.26 0.24 4.93
N ASN A 111 -31.53 0.84 5.87
CA ASN A 111 -31.60 2.26 6.16
C ASN A 111 -30.59 3.03 5.32
N SER A 112 -30.97 4.25 4.89
CA SER A 112 -30.05 5.21 4.25
C SER A 112 -29.34 4.70 2.99
N LEU A 113 -29.94 3.73 2.28
CA LEU A 113 -29.34 3.08 1.11
C LEU A 113 -29.01 4.06 -0.04
N ASN A 114 -29.67 5.21 -0.08
CA ASN A 114 -29.40 6.26 -1.04
C ASN A 114 -28.01 6.90 -0.87
N TYR A 115 -27.39 6.80 0.31
CA TYR A 115 -26.08 7.40 0.61
C TYR A 115 -24.87 6.50 0.29
N GLY A 116 -25.07 5.35 -0.34
CA GLY A 116 -23.97 4.46 -0.71
C GLY A 116 -24.12 3.82 -2.08
N ALA A 117 -23.02 3.31 -2.62
CA ALA A 117 -22.99 2.47 -3.81
C ALA A 117 -21.97 1.34 -3.63
N ALA A 118 -22.32 0.14 -4.07
CA ALA A 118 -21.42 -1.01 -4.05
C ALA A 118 -20.92 -1.35 -5.46
N TYR A 119 -19.71 -1.90 -5.55
CA TYR A 119 -19.05 -2.29 -6.79
C TYR A 119 -18.55 -3.73 -6.76
N TYR A 120 -18.78 -4.45 -7.85
CA TYR A 120 -18.35 -5.84 -8.05
C TYR A 120 -18.04 -6.08 -9.53
N PRO A 121 -17.09 -6.95 -9.87
CA PRO A 121 -16.16 -7.66 -8.98
C PRO A 121 -14.94 -6.81 -8.60
N TRP A 122 -14.02 -7.41 -7.84
CA TRP A 122 -12.69 -6.85 -7.63
C TRP A 122 -11.91 -6.74 -8.94
N ILE A 123 -10.85 -5.93 -8.92
CA ILE A 123 -10.04 -5.65 -10.10
C ILE A 123 -8.65 -6.27 -9.97
N VAL A 124 -8.13 -6.77 -11.07
CA VAL A 124 -6.74 -7.26 -11.19
C VAL A 124 -5.92 -6.13 -11.78
N THR A 125 -4.97 -5.62 -11.02
CA THR A 125 -4.11 -4.50 -11.43
C THR A 125 -2.97 -4.93 -12.33
N SER A 126 -2.43 -3.98 -13.11
CA SER A 126 -1.23 -4.18 -13.94
C SER A 126 0.07 -3.76 -13.24
N TYR A 127 0.04 -3.50 -11.93
CA TYR A 127 1.24 -3.12 -11.19
C TYR A 127 2.24 -4.26 -11.14
N THR A 128 3.53 -3.95 -11.21
CA THR A 128 4.60 -4.93 -11.03
C THR A 128 4.68 -5.30 -9.56
N ILE A 129 4.56 -6.59 -9.29
CA ILE A 129 4.73 -7.19 -7.97
C ILE A 129 5.80 -8.27 -8.15
N ASN A 130 6.82 -8.21 -7.32
CA ASN A 130 7.84 -9.24 -7.25
C ASN A 130 7.63 -10.02 -5.95
N VAL A 131 7.62 -11.33 -6.05
CA VAL A 131 7.52 -12.23 -4.89
C VAL A 131 8.87 -12.90 -4.75
N ASP A 132 9.56 -12.59 -3.67
CA ASP A 132 10.85 -13.22 -3.39
C ASP A 132 10.59 -14.60 -2.76
N PHE A 133 11.40 -15.60 -3.10
CA PHE A 133 11.37 -16.93 -2.54
C PHE A 133 11.50 -16.89 -1.01
N ARG A 134 12.30 -15.96 -0.48
CA ARG A 134 12.46 -15.75 0.97
C ARG A 134 11.16 -15.32 1.67
N GLN A 135 10.17 -14.81 0.94
CA GLN A 135 8.85 -14.44 1.47
C GLN A 135 7.87 -15.62 1.46
N LEU A 136 8.24 -16.74 0.83
CA LEU A 136 7.39 -17.92 0.73
C LEU A 136 7.57 -18.84 1.94
N ALA A 137 6.45 -19.28 2.51
CA ALA A 137 6.41 -20.33 3.52
C ALA A 137 5.46 -21.43 3.07
N PHE A 138 5.88 -22.69 3.26
CA PHE A 138 5.14 -23.86 2.82
C PHE A 138 4.77 -24.73 4.03
N GLN A 139 3.50 -25.10 4.12
CA GLN A 139 2.94 -25.91 5.21
C GLN A 139 2.01 -26.98 4.62
N ASP A 140 1.91 -28.12 5.28
CA ASP A 140 0.94 -29.16 4.94
C ASP A 140 -0.41 -28.82 5.59
N ASN A 141 -1.51 -28.84 4.82
CA ASN A 141 -2.85 -28.60 5.36
C ASN A 141 -3.25 -29.61 6.47
N SER A 142 -2.70 -30.82 6.45
CA SER A 142 -2.90 -31.82 7.50
C SER A 142 -2.09 -31.53 8.77
N SER A 143 -1.05 -30.71 8.67
CA SER A 143 -0.12 -30.36 9.74
C SER A 143 0.36 -28.89 9.61
N PRO A 144 -0.55 -27.90 9.72
CA PRO A 144 -0.23 -26.50 9.41
C PRO A 144 0.82 -25.88 10.34
N ALA A 145 1.03 -26.45 11.53
CA ALA A 145 2.06 -26.00 12.46
C ALA A 145 3.49 -26.39 12.04
N VAL A 146 3.68 -27.27 11.05
CA VAL A 146 5.00 -27.78 10.63
C VAL A 146 5.38 -27.19 9.28
N ALA A 147 6.44 -26.38 9.26
CA ALA A 147 7.00 -25.83 8.03
C ALA A 147 7.72 -26.92 7.22
N ILE A 148 7.45 -26.95 5.92
CA ILE A 148 8.19 -27.77 4.96
C ILE A 148 9.49 -27.04 4.65
N ASN A 149 10.64 -27.71 4.83
CA ASN A 149 11.97 -27.15 4.53
C ASN A 149 12.70 -27.91 3.40
N ASP A 150 12.25 -29.13 3.10
CA ASP A 150 12.71 -29.87 1.92
C ASP A 150 11.82 -29.54 0.71
N TYR A 151 12.20 -28.48 0.03
CA TYR A 151 11.53 -27.97 -1.15
C TYR A 151 11.73 -28.84 -2.40
N THR A 152 12.68 -29.79 -2.38
CA THR A 152 12.94 -30.65 -3.54
C THR A 152 11.77 -31.59 -3.81
N THR A 153 10.99 -31.90 -2.77
CA THR A 153 9.76 -32.71 -2.83
C THR A 153 8.68 -32.13 -3.75
N PHE A 154 8.70 -30.82 -4.00
CA PHE A 154 7.78 -30.15 -4.91
C PHE A 154 8.16 -30.31 -6.40
N SER A 155 9.36 -30.84 -6.67
CA SER A 155 9.90 -30.98 -8.03
C SER A 155 9.47 -32.30 -8.66
N LYS A 156 9.09 -32.27 -9.94
CA LYS A 156 8.59 -33.45 -10.67
C LYS A 156 9.72 -34.36 -11.16
N ASN A 157 10.93 -33.84 -11.28
CA ASN A 157 12.10 -34.56 -11.79
C ASN A 157 13.40 -34.00 -11.19
N SER A 158 14.52 -34.69 -11.46
CA SER A 158 15.84 -34.31 -10.94
C SER A 158 16.34 -32.96 -11.45
N THR A 159 15.97 -32.53 -12.66
CA THR A 159 16.36 -31.23 -13.20
C THR A 159 15.67 -30.09 -12.43
N GLU A 160 14.37 -30.21 -12.17
CA GLU A 160 13.63 -29.26 -11.34
C GLU A 160 14.15 -29.23 -9.89
N ALA A 161 14.49 -30.40 -9.32
CA ALA A 161 15.05 -30.50 -7.97
C ALA A 161 16.45 -29.87 -7.86
N ALA A 162 17.24 -29.91 -8.94
CA ALA A 162 18.55 -29.26 -8.99
C ALA A 162 18.44 -27.72 -8.91
N LEU A 163 17.39 -27.12 -9.47
CA LEU A 163 17.13 -25.67 -9.35
C LEU A 163 16.88 -25.28 -7.89
N VAL A 164 16.06 -26.06 -7.18
CA VAL A 164 15.78 -25.87 -5.75
C VAL A 164 17.07 -25.95 -4.94
N THR A 165 17.86 -27.01 -5.17
CA THR A 165 19.13 -27.22 -4.45
C THR A 165 20.11 -26.07 -4.71
N THR A 166 20.16 -25.56 -5.95
CA THR A 166 21.00 -24.42 -6.32
C THR A 166 20.59 -23.15 -5.59
N LEU A 167 19.29 -22.84 -5.55
CA LEU A 167 18.79 -21.68 -4.82
C LEU A 167 19.05 -21.79 -3.32
N GLN A 168 18.75 -22.94 -2.70
CA GLN A 168 19.00 -23.15 -1.26
C GLN A 168 20.49 -23.02 -0.91
N GLY A 169 21.38 -23.50 -1.78
CA GLY A 169 22.83 -23.27 -1.66
C GLY A 169 23.18 -21.79 -1.68
N ASN A 170 22.68 -21.03 -2.67
CA ASN A 170 22.97 -19.60 -2.78
C ASN A 170 22.35 -18.79 -1.61
N ILE A 171 21.16 -19.15 -1.13
CA ILE A 171 20.57 -18.55 0.08
C ILE A 171 21.45 -18.80 1.30
N THR A 172 22.02 -20.00 1.42
CA THR A 172 22.96 -20.36 2.50
C THR A 172 24.22 -19.50 2.42
N ASP A 173 24.81 -19.37 1.22
CA ASP A 173 25.97 -18.52 0.99
C ASP A 173 25.68 -17.04 1.34
N THR A 174 24.52 -16.51 0.94
CA THR A 174 24.11 -15.14 1.33
C THR A 174 23.98 -15.01 2.84
N ASN A 175 23.33 -15.96 3.50
CA ASN A 175 23.16 -15.93 4.96
C ASN A 175 24.52 -16.00 5.67
N LEU A 176 25.47 -16.79 5.16
CA LEU A 176 26.84 -16.83 5.65
C LEU A 176 27.47 -15.44 5.54
N VAL A 177 27.50 -14.82 4.35
CA VAL A 177 28.06 -13.47 4.12
C VAL A 177 27.49 -12.42 5.08
N LEU A 178 26.17 -12.42 5.28
CA LEU A 178 25.51 -11.48 6.18
C LEU A 178 25.88 -11.74 7.66
N SER A 179 25.92 -13.02 8.06
CA SER A 179 26.18 -13.42 9.44
C SER A 179 27.61 -13.18 9.91
N GLU A 180 28.58 -13.13 8.98
CA GLU A 180 29.99 -12.86 9.31
C GLU A 180 30.21 -11.42 9.80
N ILE A 181 29.34 -10.48 9.41
CA ILE A 181 29.40 -9.08 9.85
C ILE A 181 28.43 -8.83 11.02
N PHE A 182 27.19 -9.29 10.90
CA PHE A 182 26.16 -9.04 11.91
C PHE A 182 25.58 -10.35 12.42
N SER A 183 25.62 -10.57 13.73
CA SER A 183 25.02 -11.77 14.35
C SER A 183 23.52 -11.67 14.51
N ALA A 184 22.97 -10.46 14.64
CA ALA A 184 21.54 -10.24 14.82
C ALA A 184 20.81 -10.27 13.47
N THR A 185 19.74 -11.06 13.38
CA THR A 185 18.95 -11.22 12.15
C THR A 185 18.35 -9.90 11.65
N ALA A 186 17.98 -8.99 12.56
CA ALA A 186 17.46 -7.67 12.18
C ALA A 186 18.49 -6.88 11.35
N ASP A 187 19.75 -6.86 11.80
CA ASP A 187 20.85 -6.16 11.13
C ASP A 187 21.26 -6.85 9.83
N GLN A 188 21.23 -8.18 9.79
CA GLN A 188 21.46 -8.94 8.55
C GLN A 188 20.44 -8.59 7.47
N ASN A 189 19.16 -8.45 7.85
CA ASN A 189 18.11 -8.04 6.92
C ASN A 189 18.32 -6.61 6.40
N LEU A 190 18.73 -5.68 7.28
CA LEU A 190 19.07 -4.32 6.90
C LEU A 190 20.29 -4.30 5.97
N LEU A 191 21.35 -5.07 6.26
CA LEU A 191 22.53 -5.19 5.42
C LEU A 191 22.19 -5.78 4.04
N ARG A 192 21.31 -6.78 3.97
CA ARG A 192 20.84 -7.36 2.71
C ARG A 192 20.12 -6.31 1.84
N LEU A 193 19.36 -5.42 2.46
CA LEU A 193 18.54 -4.43 1.77
C LEU A 193 19.34 -3.17 1.39
N ASN A 194 20.12 -2.64 2.33
CA ASN A 194 20.83 -1.36 2.22
C ASN A 194 22.28 -1.54 1.75
N GLY A 195 22.79 -2.77 1.69
CA GLY A 195 24.17 -3.07 1.35
C GLY A 195 25.16 -2.44 2.35
N THR A 196 26.35 -2.07 1.86
CA THR A 196 27.42 -1.47 2.70
C THR A 196 27.07 -0.10 3.29
N ALA A 197 25.97 0.53 2.85
CA ALA A 197 25.45 1.73 3.50
C ALA A 197 25.03 1.44 4.95
N GLU A 198 24.54 0.23 5.24
CA GLU A 198 24.18 -0.16 6.61
C GLU A 198 25.39 -0.16 7.54
N ILE A 199 26.48 -0.79 7.10
CA ILE A 199 27.76 -0.81 7.83
C ILE A 199 28.26 0.63 8.04
N SER A 200 28.17 1.46 6.99
CA SER A 200 28.59 2.86 7.04
C SER A 200 27.75 3.68 8.05
N ASN A 201 26.46 3.39 8.19
CA ASN A 201 25.59 4.04 9.17
C ASN A 201 26.00 3.71 10.61
N TYR A 202 26.27 2.44 10.90
CA TYR A 202 26.80 2.02 12.21
C TYR A 202 28.13 2.69 12.54
N LEU A 203 29.09 2.64 11.60
CA LEU A 203 30.40 3.28 11.78
C LEU A 203 30.30 4.79 11.96
N THR A 204 29.42 5.46 11.21
CA THR A 204 29.17 6.91 11.33
C THR A 204 28.57 7.25 12.69
N THR A 205 27.66 6.40 13.21
CA THR A 205 27.06 6.59 14.53
C THR A 205 28.13 6.50 15.61
N TYR A 206 28.97 5.46 15.60
CA TYR A 206 30.07 5.32 16.55
C TYR A 206 31.06 6.48 16.47
N ALA A 207 31.47 6.90 15.26
CA ALA A 207 32.37 8.03 15.07
C ALA A 207 31.76 9.36 15.55
N THR A 208 30.45 9.55 15.33
CA THR A 208 29.72 10.74 15.80
C THR A 208 29.64 10.79 17.32
N ASP A 209 29.42 9.65 17.98
CA ASP A 209 29.38 9.58 19.44
C ASP A 209 30.76 9.80 20.06
N VAL A 210 31.82 9.27 19.44
CA VAL A 210 33.22 9.61 19.82
C VAL A 210 33.47 11.11 19.67
N ALA A 211 33.04 11.72 18.56
CA ALA A 211 33.20 13.16 18.34
C ALA A 211 32.42 14.03 19.34
N LYS A 212 31.37 13.48 19.95
CA LYS A 212 30.59 14.13 21.02
C LYS A 212 31.08 13.78 22.43
N ASP A 213 32.19 13.05 22.55
CA ASP A 213 32.76 12.59 23.82
C ASP A 213 31.78 11.69 24.63
N VAL A 214 31.00 10.85 23.93
CA VAL A 214 30.02 9.94 24.52
C VAL A 214 30.57 8.51 24.52
N ASN A 215 30.84 7.96 25.72
CA ASN A 215 31.29 6.57 25.90
C ASN A 215 32.44 6.17 24.95
N VAL A 216 33.44 7.04 24.79
CA VAL A 216 34.50 6.97 23.76
C VAL A 216 35.15 5.60 23.64
N GLU A 217 35.58 5.00 24.75
CA GLU A 217 36.21 3.66 24.78
C GLU A 217 35.30 2.61 24.14
N ALA A 218 34.02 2.58 24.52
CA ALA A 218 33.05 1.61 24.01
C ALA A 218 32.76 1.84 22.53
N GLN A 219 32.59 3.10 22.11
CA GLN A 219 32.26 3.43 20.72
C GLN A 219 33.42 3.17 19.77
N LEU A 220 34.65 3.50 20.18
CA LEU A 220 35.84 3.14 19.42
C LEU A 220 36.00 1.61 19.34
N THR A 221 35.78 0.91 20.44
CA THR A 221 35.84 -0.56 20.48
C THR A 221 34.82 -1.17 19.52
N ASN A 222 33.58 -0.68 19.50
CA ASN A 222 32.54 -1.11 18.57
C ASN A 222 32.91 -0.83 17.11
N TYR A 223 33.46 0.35 16.83
CA TYR A 223 33.94 0.72 15.51
C TYR A 223 35.03 -0.26 15.02
N MET A 224 36.07 -0.48 15.84
CA MET A 224 37.17 -1.38 15.50
C MET A 224 36.75 -2.86 15.48
N ASN A 225 35.76 -3.27 16.28
CA ASN A 225 35.17 -4.61 16.19
C ASN A 225 34.49 -4.85 14.85
N LEU A 226 33.75 -3.87 14.34
CA LEU A 226 33.08 -3.97 13.05
C LEU A 226 34.09 -4.03 11.89
N LEU A 227 35.16 -3.22 11.94
CA LEU A 227 36.27 -3.31 10.97
C LEU A 227 36.98 -4.67 11.02
N ALA A 228 37.31 -5.16 12.22
CA ALA A 228 37.95 -6.45 12.39
C ALA A 228 37.04 -7.62 11.96
N ALA A 229 35.72 -7.52 12.20
CA ALA A 229 34.75 -8.50 11.71
C ALA A 229 34.76 -8.56 10.17
N MET A 230 34.79 -7.39 9.50
CA MET A 230 34.93 -7.33 8.04
C MET A 230 36.23 -7.97 7.55
N ALA A 231 37.37 -7.63 8.15
CA ALA A 231 38.66 -8.21 7.78
C ALA A 231 38.69 -9.74 7.97
N ASN A 232 38.15 -10.23 9.08
CA ASN A 232 38.07 -11.67 9.35
C ASN A 232 37.05 -12.41 8.48
N SER A 233 36.00 -11.72 8.02
CA SER A 233 34.94 -12.35 7.22
C SER A 233 35.47 -13.02 5.96
N PHE A 234 36.50 -12.46 5.32
CA PHE A 234 37.03 -13.00 4.06
C PHE A 234 37.58 -14.42 4.23
N GLN A 235 38.41 -14.63 5.26
CA GLN A 235 38.95 -15.95 5.58
C GLN A 235 37.86 -16.90 6.08
N LYS A 236 36.95 -16.42 6.94
CA LYS A 236 35.85 -17.24 7.44
C LYS A 236 34.94 -17.73 6.30
N LEU A 237 34.63 -16.85 5.35
CA LEU A 237 33.90 -17.21 4.13
C LEU A 237 34.65 -18.24 3.31
N GLU A 238 35.95 -18.07 3.08
CA GLU A 238 36.76 -19.06 2.35
C GLU A 238 36.69 -20.45 3.00
N THR A 239 36.69 -20.52 4.34
CA THR A 239 36.64 -21.81 5.05
C THR A 239 35.24 -22.41 5.19
N SER A 240 34.19 -21.59 5.16
CA SER A 240 32.81 -22.01 5.41
C SER A 240 32.04 -22.36 4.13
N LEU A 241 32.46 -21.82 2.97
CA LEU A 241 31.77 -22.06 1.70
C LEU A 241 31.96 -23.50 1.21
N VAL A 242 30.88 -24.06 0.67
CA VAL A 242 30.94 -25.37 -0.01
C VAL A 242 31.75 -25.25 -1.31
N ALA A 243 32.47 -26.31 -1.68
CA ALA A 243 33.38 -26.30 -2.85
C ALA A 243 32.68 -25.97 -4.19
N THR A 244 31.37 -26.24 -4.28
CA THR A 244 30.55 -25.97 -5.46
C THR A 244 29.99 -24.55 -5.50
N SER A 245 30.16 -23.75 -4.45
CA SER A 245 29.64 -22.38 -4.40
C SER A 245 30.29 -21.52 -5.50
N PRO A 246 29.49 -20.76 -6.28
CA PRO A 246 30.03 -19.82 -7.26
C PRO A 246 30.85 -18.70 -6.61
N LEU A 247 30.55 -18.35 -5.35
CA LEU A 247 31.23 -17.29 -4.61
C LEU A 247 32.71 -17.57 -4.37
N ASN A 248 33.14 -18.85 -4.42
CA ASN A 248 34.55 -19.23 -4.34
C ASN A 248 35.42 -18.53 -5.41
N VAL A 249 34.87 -18.20 -6.57
CA VAL A 249 35.61 -17.49 -7.64
C VAL A 249 35.89 -16.05 -7.23
N ASP A 250 34.91 -15.37 -6.65
CA ASP A 250 35.04 -13.99 -6.20
C ASP A 250 35.95 -13.88 -4.97
N ILE A 251 35.85 -14.83 -4.04
CA ILE A 251 36.77 -14.94 -2.88
C ILE A 251 38.21 -15.12 -3.35
N LYS A 252 38.46 -16.04 -4.31
CA LYS A 252 39.81 -16.23 -4.88
C LYS A 252 40.33 -14.96 -5.56
N ARG A 253 39.46 -14.21 -6.25
CA ARG A 253 39.82 -12.93 -6.88
C ARG A 253 40.18 -11.88 -5.84
N ALA A 254 39.38 -11.76 -4.78
CA ALA A 254 39.63 -10.83 -3.69
C ALA A 254 40.94 -11.15 -2.96
N LYS A 255 41.19 -12.44 -2.69
CA LYS A 255 42.42 -12.93 -2.04
C LYS A 255 43.69 -12.65 -2.83
N ALA A 256 43.60 -12.66 -4.16
CA ALA A 256 44.73 -12.39 -5.04
C ALA A 256 45.05 -10.88 -5.17
N ASP A 257 44.17 -9.99 -4.71
CA ASP A 257 44.35 -8.55 -4.82
C ASP A 257 45.11 -7.97 -3.63
N THR A 258 46.34 -7.55 -3.89
CA THR A 258 47.23 -6.95 -2.89
C THR A 258 46.65 -5.71 -2.20
N LYS A 259 45.70 -4.98 -2.82
CA LYS A 259 45.08 -3.82 -2.16
C LYS A 259 44.32 -4.24 -0.90
N LEU A 260 43.57 -5.34 -0.99
CA LEU A 260 42.79 -5.84 0.13
C LEU A 260 43.69 -6.45 1.20
N THR A 261 44.63 -7.31 0.80
CA THR A 261 45.53 -7.97 1.77
C THR A 261 46.43 -6.97 2.48
N ASN A 262 46.93 -5.94 1.77
CA ASN A 262 47.67 -4.84 2.41
C ASN A 262 46.79 -4.02 3.36
N ALA A 263 45.54 -3.73 3.01
CA ALA A 263 44.63 -3.03 3.91
C ALA A 263 44.36 -3.83 5.21
N ILE A 264 44.27 -5.16 5.12
CA ILE A 264 44.16 -6.06 6.29
C ILE A 264 45.45 -6.02 7.11
N VAL A 265 46.63 -6.11 6.49
CA VAL A 265 47.92 -6.00 7.18
C VAL A 265 48.06 -4.64 7.88
N ASP A 266 47.66 -3.54 7.22
CA ASP A 266 47.66 -2.19 7.79
C ASP A 266 46.71 -2.10 9.00
N LEU A 267 45.54 -2.74 8.95
CA LEU A 267 44.61 -2.82 10.08
C LEU A 267 45.23 -3.55 11.27
N VAL A 268 45.81 -4.73 11.02
CA VAL A 268 46.44 -5.55 12.06
C VAL A 268 47.63 -4.81 12.68
N GLY A 269 48.46 -4.17 11.85
CA GLY A 269 49.57 -3.34 12.31
C GLY A 269 49.11 -2.18 13.18
N LEU A 270 47.97 -1.56 12.83
CA LEU A 270 47.37 -0.50 13.65
C LEU A 270 46.82 -1.05 14.97
N GLU A 271 46.03 -2.12 14.97
CA GLU A 271 45.47 -2.69 16.21
C GLU A 271 46.55 -3.23 17.17
N LYS A 272 47.75 -3.56 16.68
CA LYS A 272 48.92 -3.91 17.51
C LYS A 272 49.52 -2.72 18.28
N ASN A 273 49.14 -1.49 17.97
CA ASN A 273 49.66 -0.30 18.64
C ASN A 273 49.22 -0.25 20.11
N ALA A 274 50.18 -0.08 21.03
CA ALA A 274 49.92 -0.13 22.47
C ALA A 274 49.01 1.01 22.98
N ASP A 275 49.06 2.18 22.35
CA ASP A 275 48.20 3.31 22.70
C ASP A 275 46.75 2.96 22.37
N LEU A 276 46.50 2.40 21.18
CA LEU A 276 45.15 1.98 20.76
C LEU A 276 44.59 0.82 21.59
N ILE A 277 45.43 -0.15 21.97
CA ILE A 277 45.02 -1.23 22.88
C ILE A 277 44.56 -0.65 24.22
N THR A 278 45.28 0.36 24.73
CA THR A 278 44.91 1.04 25.98
C THR A 278 43.61 1.83 25.82
N LEU A 279 43.43 2.51 24.69
CA LEU A 279 42.26 3.33 24.35
C LEU A 279 40.95 2.52 24.24
N MET A 280 41.07 1.21 23.98
CA MET A 280 39.96 0.26 23.83
C MET A 280 39.84 -0.73 25.01
N GLY A 281 40.41 -0.41 26.17
CA GLY A 281 40.21 -1.23 27.38
C GLY A 281 40.94 -2.58 27.37
N ALA A 282 42.16 -2.63 26.85
CA ALA A 282 43.01 -3.83 26.80
C ALA A 282 42.45 -4.97 25.93
N ARG A 283 41.96 -4.61 24.74
CA ARG A 283 41.63 -5.52 23.61
C ARG A 283 42.83 -6.43 23.29
N ASP A 284 42.58 -7.68 22.88
CA ASP A 284 43.60 -8.63 22.43
C ASP A 284 43.50 -8.87 20.90
N PRO A 285 44.26 -8.12 20.07
CA PRO A 285 44.23 -8.29 18.62
C PRO A 285 44.76 -9.66 18.17
N SER A 286 45.59 -10.32 18.98
CA SER A 286 46.16 -11.63 18.59
C SER A 286 45.07 -12.71 18.53
N ALA A 287 44.12 -12.67 19.48
CA ALA A 287 42.94 -13.53 19.46
C ALA A 287 41.97 -13.16 18.33
N ILE A 288 41.80 -11.86 18.04
CA ILE A 288 40.88 -11.36 17.02
C ILE A 288 41.31 -11.77 15.61
N TYR A 289 42.61 -11.73 15.32
CA TYR A 289 43.16 -12.03 13.99
C TYR A 289 43.78 -13.42 13.87
N ALA A 290 43.61 -14.29 14.88
CA ALA A 290 44.15 -15.65 14.88
C ALA A 290 43.75 -16.47 13.63
N ALA A 291 42.56 -16.22 13.07
CA ALA A 291 42.09 -16.89 11.87
C ALA A 291 42.89 -16.52 10.61
N LEU A 292 43.51 -15.33 10.59
CA LEU A 292 44.27 -14.80 9.46
C LEU A 292 45.76 -15.18 9.50
N ASP A 293 46.24 -15.68 10.63
CA ASP A 293 47.65 -15.94 10.89
C ASP A 293 48.26 -16.91 9.85
N GLY A 294 49.28 -16.45 9.11
CA GLY A 294 49.94 -17.21 8.06
C GLY A 294 49.11 -17.47 6.79
N THR A 295 47.91 -16.90 6.70
CA THR A 295 47.03 -17.03 5.52
C THR A 295 47.39 -16.04 4.42
N ASP A 296 46.92 -16.29 3.19
CA ASP A 296 47.08 -15.33 2.08
C ASP A 296 46.45 -13.96 2.39
N TRP A 297 45.41 -13.90 3.22
CA TRP A 297 44.72 -12.66 3.61
C TRP A 297 45.60 -11.74 4.46
N LEU A 298 46.58 -12.30 5.16
CA LEU A 298 47.61 -11.58 5.89
C LEU A 298 48.96 -11.61 5.17
N ASN A 299 48.95 -11.63 3.82
CA ASN A 299 50.16 -11.70 2.98
C ASN A 299 51.09 -12.88 3.31
N LYS A 300 50.57 -13.97 3.90
CA LYS A 300 51.32 -15.12 4.45
C LYS A 300 52.29 -14.77 5.58
N GLU A 301 52.13 -13.60 6.19
CA GLU A 301 52.87 -13.19 7.38
C GLU A 301 52.27 -13.87 8.61
N ALA A 302 53.13 -14.21 9.58
CA ALA A 302 52.62 -14.54 10.90
C ALA A 302 52.16 -13.24 11.60
N TYR A 303 51.12 -13.29 12.42
CA TYR A 303 50.62 -12.14 13.20
C TYR A 303 51.76 -11.47 14.01
N ALA A 304 52.68 -12.29 14.53
CA ALA A 304 53.86 -11.81 15.26
C ALA A 304 54.75 -10.90 14.40
N ASP A 305 54.88 -11.21 13.11
CA ASP A 305 55.78 -10.55 12.16
C ASP A 305 55.21 -9.28 11.53
N VAL A 306 53.87 -9.09 11.57
CA VAL A 306 53.22 -7.87 11.08
C VAL A 306 53.78 -6.63 11.78
N VAL A 307 54.24 -5.65 11.02
CA VAL A 307 54.86 -4.44 11.57
C VAL A 307 53.82 -3.59 12.32
N VAL A 308 54.12 -3.24 13.56
CA VAL A 308 53.26 -2.38 14.40
C VAL A 308 53.27 -0.95 13.83
N ASN A 309 52.09 -0.34 13.73
CA ASN A 309 51.96 1.05 13.32
C ASN A 309 52.60 1.98 14.36
N ALA A 310 53.46 2.90 13.92
CA ALA A 310 54.21 3.81 14.78
C ALA A 310 53.46 5.12 15.13
N GLY A 311 52.17 5.20 14.83
CA GLY A 311 51.31 6.33 15.22
C GLY A 311 51.24 6.49 16.74
N VAL A 312 50.98 7.71 17.18
CA VAL A 312 50.81 8.04 18.60
C VAL A 312 49.36 8.46 18.79
N PHE A 313 48.68 7.86 19.76
CA PHE A 313 47.26 8.14 20.02
C PHE A 313 47.09 8.53 21.49
N SER A 314 46.58 9.73 21.76
CA SER A 314 46.31 10.15 23.14
C SER A 314 45.19 9.31 23.77
N ASN A 315 45.28 9.06 25.08
CA ASN A 315 44.25 8.31 25.82
C ASN A 315 43.00 9.16 26.14
N ASP A 316 42.41 9.77 25.11
CA ASP A 316 41.25 10.65 25.16
C ASP A 316 40.42 10.61 23.86
N HIS A 317 39.34 11.40 23.78
CA HIS A 317 38.51 11.45 22.58
C HIS A 317 39.24 11.96 21.33
N THR A 318 40.32 12.74 21.48
CA THR A 318 41.11 13.22 20.34
C THR A 318 41.90 12.07 19.73
N GLY A 319 42.56 11.25 20.55
CA GLY A 319 43.28 10.08 20.07
C GLY A 319 42.33 9.03 19.47
N ALA A 320 41.09 8.93 19.97
CA ALA A 320 40.07 8.05 19.38
C ALA A 320 39.65 8.51 17.98
N LEU A 321 39.51 9.82 17.75
CA LEU A 321 39.23 10.37 16.42
C LEU A 321 40.42 10.19 15.46
N GLU A 322 41.65 10.35 15.94
CA GLU A 322 42.86 10.08 15.16
C GLU A 322 42.95 8.60 14.76
N ALA A 323 42.57 7.68 15.64
CA ALA A 323 42.48 6.24 15.34
C ALA A 323 41.46 5.96 14.23
N ILE A 324 40.26 6.55 14.32
CA ILE A 324 39.22 6.44 13.29
C ILE A 324 39.69 7.00 11.95
N PHE A 325 40.42 8.11 11.96
CA PHE A 325 41.00 8.69 10.77
C PHE A 325 42.07 7.79 10.15
N ALA A 326 42.94 7.18 10.96
CA ALA A 326 44.01 6.29 10.52
C ALA A 326 43.50 5.05 9.76
N VAL A 327 42.31 4.53 10.13
CA VAL A 327 41.69 3.39 9.46
C VAL A 327 40.82 3.76 8.26
N GLN A 328 40.65 5.03 7.91
CA GLN A 328 39.67 5.44 6.90
C GLN A 328 39.96 4.85 5.50
N ALA A 329 41.23 4.79 5.11
CA ALA A 329 41.65 4.18 3.83
C ALA A 329 41.43 2.66 3.84
N THR A 330 41.77 2.00 4.94
CA THR A 330 41.51 0.58 5.17
C THR A 330 40.01 0.28 5.13
N LEU A 331 39.20 1.05 5.84
CA LEU A 331 37.75 0.92 5.85
C LEU A 331 37.17 1.05 4.43
N THR A 332 37.58 2.07 3.68
CA THR A 332 37.12 2.28 2.30
C THR A 332 37.42 1.06 1.43
N THR A 333 38.61 0.48 1.60
CA THR A 333 39.01 -0.73 0.90
C THR A 333 38.16 -1.93 1.32
N LEU A 334 38.06 -2.21 2.63
CA LEU A 334 37.26 -3.32 3.16
C LEU A 334 35.79 -3.22 2.72
N LEU A 335 35.18 -2.04 2.79
CA LEU A 335 33.80 -1.80 2.31
C LEU A 335 33.66 -2.07 0.82
N SER A 336 34.64 -1.67 0.01
CA SER A 336 34.59 -1.91 -1.45
C SER A 336 34.62 -3.40 -1.78
N TYR A 337 35.52 -4.18 -1.17
CA TYR A 337 35.62 -5.62 -1.45
C TYR A 337 34.47 -6.40 -0.81
N PHE A 338 34.09 -6.08 0.42
CA PHE A 338 32.91 -6.68 1.05
C PHE A 338 31.64 -6.38 0.25
N GLY A 339 31.47 -5.13 -0.19
CA GLY A 339 30.36 -4.74 -1.06
C GLY A 339 30.36 -5.49 -2.39
N SER A 340 31.53 -5.74 -2.98
CA SER A 340 31.62 -6.59 -4.18
C SER A 340 31.18 -8.03 -3.92
N ILE A 341 31.61 -8.64 -2.81
CA ILE A 341 31.23 -10.01 -2.43
C ILE A 341 29.72 -10.08 -2.14
N LEU A 342 29.19 -9.11 -1.38
CA LEU A 342 27.77 -9.02 -1.07
C LEU A 342 26.94 -8.86 -2.35
N ASN A 343 27.34 -7.99 -3.27
CA ASN A 343 26.65 -7.84 -4.55
C ASN A 343 26.72 -9.12 -5.40
N SER A 344 27.87 -9.81 -5.43
CA SER A 344 28.01 -11.09 -6.12
C SER A 344 27.08 -12.17 -5.56
N VAL A 345 27.03 -12.34 -4.23
CA VAL A 345 26.20 -13.39 -3.62
C VAL A 345 24.71 -13.10 -3.81
N LEU A 346 24.29 -11.84 -3.66
CA LEU A 346 22.91 -11.41 -3.94
C LEU A 346 22.53 -11.61 -5.41
N PHE A 347 23.47 -11.36 -6.33
CA PHE A 347 23.26 -11.62 -7.75
C PHE A 347 23.09 -13.12 -8.03
N TYR A 348 23.95 -13.98 -7.46
CA TYR A 348 23.83 -15.43 -7.62
C TYR A 348 22.52 -15.98 -7.05
N GLU A 349 22.09 -15.47 -5.90
CA GLU A 349 20.80 -15.82 -5.30
C GLU A 349 19.64 -15.42 -6.23
N SER A 350 19.59 -14.15 -6.67
CA SER A 350 18.52 -13.66 -7.56
C SER A 350 18.49 -14.40 -8.90
N GLN A 351 19.65 -14.73 -9.47
CA GLN A 351 19.72 -15.52 -10.72
C GLN A 351 19.20 -16.95 -10.52
N ALA A 352 19.54 -17.60 -9.40
CA ALA A 352 19.05 -18.95 -9.10
C ALA A 352 17.54 -18.94 -8.83
N GLU A 353 17.04 -17.89 -8.19
CA GLU A 353 15.63 -17.68 -7.92
C GLU A 353 14.83 -17.49 -9.22
N GLN A 354 15.28 -16.61 -10.12
CA GLN A 354 14.65 -16.43 -11.43
C GLN A 354 14.65 -17.74 -12.22
N ALA A 355 15.74 -18.51 -12.17
CA ALA A 355 15.83 -19.82 -12.80
C ALA A 355 14.86 -20.83 -12.18
N LEU A 356 14.65 -20.78 -10.85
CA LEU A 356 13.69 -21.64 -10.16
C LEU A 356 12.25 -21.32 -10.60
N PHE A 357 11.83 -20.06 -10.55
CA PHE A 357 10.47 -19.68 -10.93
C PHE A 357 10.17 -19.92 -12.42
N ALA A 358 11.17 -19.75 -13.30
CA ALA A 358 11.01 -20.04 -14.73
C ALA A 358 11.09 -21.55 -15.06
N GLY A 359 11.91 -22.31 -14.34
CA GLY A 359 12.28 -23.68 -14.69
C GLY A 359 11.56 -24.78 -13.90
N ASN A 360 10.99 -24.46 -12.73
CA ASN A 360 10.26 -25.42 -11.90
C ASN A 360 8.76 -25.17 -11.98
N THR A 361 8.00 -26.19 -12.38
CA THR A 361 6.55 -26.03 -12.60
C THR A 361 5.79 -25.63 -11.33
N PHE A 362 6.15 -26.19 -10.18
CA PHE A 362 5.45 -25.89 -8.92
C PHE A 362 5.70 -24.43 -8.52
N PHE A 363 6.97 -24.02 -8.46
CA PHE A 363 7.33 -22.67 -8.04
C PHE A 363 6.86 -21.60 -9.04
N GLY A 364 6.90 -21.87 -10.36
CA GLY A 364 6.33 -20.94 -11.35
C GLY A 364 4.81 -20.76 -11.19
N ASN A 365 4.08 -21.80 -10.80
CA ASN A 365 2.66 -21.70 -10.47
C ASN A 365 2.42 -20.95 -9.15
N VAL A 366 3.28 -21.15 -8.14
CA VAL A 366 3.23 -20.42 -6.86
C VAL A 366 3.46 -18.93 -7.10
N ASP A 367 4.50 -18.57 -7.86
CA ASP A 367 4.80 -17.18 -8.23
C ASP A 367 3.61 -16.53 -8.96
N SER A 368 3.10 -17.19 -10.00
CA SER A 368 1.94 -16.71 -10.75
C SER A 368 0.68 -16.53 -9.88
N ALA A 369 0.42 -17.47 -8.96
CA ALA A 369 -0.72 -17.42 -8.07
C ALA A 369 -0.58 -16.33 -6.99
N ALA A 370 0.61 -16.18 -6.42
CA ALA A 370 0.93 -15.15 -5.44
C ALA A 370 0.81 -13.75 -6.07
N ILE A 371 1.42 -13.53 -7.24
CA ILE A 371 1.30 -12.29 -8.00
C ILE A 371 -0.16 -11.99 -8.33
N LEU A 372 -0.94 -12.98 -8.80
CA LEU A 372 -2.35 -12.77 -9.10
C LEU A 372 -3.13 -12.34 -7.85
N LYS A 373 -2.91 -13.00 -6.70
CA LYS A 373 -3.61 -12.66 -5.47
C LYS A 373 -3.25 -11.25 -5.01
N MET A 374 -1.97 -10.88 -5.01
CA MET A 374 -1.51 -9.55 -4.62
C MET A 374 -1.94 -8.44 -5.59
N ARG A 375 -2.15 -8.77 -6.88
CA ARG A 375 -2.70 -7.82 -7.88
C ARG A 375 -4.21 -7.65 -7.78
N THR A 376 -4.90 -8.60 -7.15
CA THR A 376 -6.36 -8.61 -7.04
C THR A 376 -6.78 -7.80 -5.83
N ILE A 377 -7.53 -6.73 -6.08
CA ILE A 377 -7.68 -5.64 -5.14
C ILE A 377 -9.12 -5.11 -5.16
N PRO A 378 -9.68 -4.66 -4.02
CA PRO A 378 -11.01 -4.07 -3.96
C PRO A 378 -11.12 -2.79 -4.82
N PRO A 379 -12.23 -2.57 -5.54
CA PRO A 379 -12.35 -1.50 -6.52
C PRO A 379 -12.60 -0.11 -5.93
N SER A 380 -13.06 0.03 -4.68
CA SER A 380 -13.51 1.30 -4.10
C SER A 380 -12.49 2.43 -4.24
N GLY A 381 -11.20 2.14 -4.07
CA GLY A 381 -10.13 3.12 -4.29
C GLY A 381 -10.08 3.64 -5.73
N ALA A 382 -10.15 2.76 -6.72
CA ALA A 382 -10.19 3.15 -8.14
C ALA A 382 -11.47 3.92 -8.48
N ILE A 383 -12.62 3.48 -7.93
CA ILE A 383 -13.92 4.13 -8.14
C ILE A 383 -13.96 5.53 -7.52
N ALA A 384 -13.38 5.74 -6.34
CA ALA A 384 -13.26 7.05 -5.74
C ALA A 384 -12.44 8.01 -6.63
N GLY A 385 -11.39 7.49 -7.29
CA GLY A 385 -10.64 8.21 -8.31
C GLY A 385 -11.51 8.58 -9.51
N VAL A 386 -12.26 7.61 -10.05
CA VAL A 386 -13.21 7.83 -11.16
C VAL A 386 -14.25 8.88 -10.82
N TYR A 387 -14.78 8.89 -9.60
CA TYR A 387 -15.73 9.91 -9.14
C TYR A 387 -15.07 11.29 -9.22
N ALA A 388 -13.90 11.47 -8.62
CA ALA A 388 -13.17 12.73 -8.67
C ALA A 388 -12.86 13.18 -10.11
N ALA A 389 -12.42 12.26 -10.97
CA ALA A 389 -12.14 12.55 -12.38
C ALA A 389 -13.38 13.02 -13.14
N VAL A 390 -14.51 12.33 -12.98
CA VAL A 390 -15.77 12.67 -13.66
C VAL A 390 -16.33 13.98 -13.14
N ASP A 391 -16.30 14.20 -11.83
CA ASP A 391 -16.77 15.44 -11.22
C ASP A 391 -15.99 16.64 -11.74
N ASN A 392 -14.65 16.53 -11.81
CA ASN A 392 -13.77 17.58 -12.33
C ASN A 392 -13.97 17.85 -13.82
N ALA A 393 -14.18 16.80 -14.62
CA ALA A 393 -14.27 16.95 -16.07
C ALA A 393 -15.68 17.31 -16.56
N ARG A 394 -16.73 16.87 -15.85
CA ARG A 394 -18.12 16.87 -16.36
C ARG A 394 -19.17 17.28 -15.33
N GLY A 395 -18.78 17.55 -14.09
CA GLY A 395 -19.67 17.89 -13.00
C GLY A 395 -20.31 16.68 -12.31
N VAL A 396 -20.71 16.87 -11.06
CA VAL A 396 -21.23 15.83 -10.15
C VAL A 396 -22.52 15.16 -10.65
N TRP A 397 -23.30 15.88 -11.48
CA TRP A 397 -24.53 15.37 -12.09
C TRP A 397 -24.28 14.36 -13.22
N LYS A 398 -23.02 14.17 -13.66
CA LYS A 398 -22.69 13.16 -14.65
C LYS A 398 -22.50 11.80 -13.98
N ALA A 399 -23.21 10.78 -14.46
CA ALA A 399 -23.01 9.41 -13.99
C ALA A 399 -21.55 8.95 -14.15
N PRO A 400 -20.89 8.46 -13.07
CA PRO A 400 -19.53 7.94 -13.09
C PRO A 400 -19.48 6.48 -13.61
N ALA A 401 -20.10 6.27 -14.78
CA ALA A 401 -20.17 5.00 -15.49
C ALA A 401 -19.84 5.21 -16.97
N ASN A 402 -19.50 4.12 -17.65
CA ASN A 402 -18.87 4.11 -18.97
C ASN A 402 -17.52 4.87 -18.95
N VAL A 403 -16.72 4.64 -17.90
CA VAL A 403 -15.38 5.20 -17.69
C VAL A 403 -14.39 4.04 -17.58
N SER A 404 -13.29 4.12 -18.32
CA SER A 404 -12.21 3.13 -18.28
C SER A 404 -11.39 3.24 -16.99
N LEU A 405 -11.00 2.11 -16.43
CA LEU A 405 -10.08 2.05 -15.30
C LEU A 405 -8.63 2.00 -15.80
N ASN A 406 -7.78 2.82 -15.20
CA ASN A 406 -6.35 2.87 -15.48
C ASN A 406 -5.58 1.83 -14.67
N ASN A 407 -4.50 1.29 -15.23
CA ASN A 407 -3.63 0.29 -14.58
C ASN A 407 -4.39 -0.97 -14.10
N VAL A 408 -5.40 -1.39 -14.87
CA VAL A 408 -6.22 -2.58 -14.63
C VAL A 408 -6.10 -3.54 -15.82
N ILE A 409 -5.76 -4.79 -15.53
CA ILE A 409 -5.75 -5.89 -16.51
C ILE A 409 -7.18 -6.32 -16.83
N GLY A 410 -8.01 -6.46 -15.79
CA GLY A 410 -9.36 -6.99 -15.93
C GLY A 410 -10.11 -7.06 -14.59
N PRO A 411 -11.42 -7.32 -14.62
CA PRO A 411 -12.15 -7.76 -13.44
C PRO A 411 -11.70 -9.17 -13.02
N ALA A 412 -11.67 -9.44 -11.71
CA ALA A 412 -11.33 -10.75 -11.15
C ALA A 412 -12.32 -11.85 -11.59
N VAL A 413 -13.58 -11.46 -11.78
CA VAL A 413 -14.65 -12.32 -12.29
C VAL A 413 -15.17 -11.74 -13.61
N LYS A 414 -15.34 -12.58 -14.63
CA LYS A 414 -16.00 -12.14 -15.86
C LYS A 414 -17.50 -12.22 -15.67
N ILE A 415 -18.19 -11.10 -15.86
CA ILE A 415 -19.65 -11.02 -15.79
C ILE A 415 -20.24 -10.70 -17.16
N ASP A 416 -21.24 -11.48 -17.56
CA ASP A 416 -22.00 -11.26 -18.78
C ASP A 416 -23.23 -10.37 -18.54
N ASN A 417 -24.16 -10.31 -19.51
CA ASN A 417 -25.37 -9.49 -19.35
C ASN A 417 -26.39 -10.15 -18.41
N SER A 418 -26.49 -11.48 -18.42
CA SER A 418 -27.41 -12.23 -17.56
C SER A 418 -26.98 -12.11 -16.10
N ASP A 419 -25.67 -12.22 -15.83
CA ASP A 419 -25.12 -12.03 -14.49
C ASP A 419 -25.44 -10.61 -13.96
N GLN A 420 -25.34 -9.60 -14.84
CA GLN A 420 -25.53 -8.21 -14.47
C GLN A 420 -27.00 -7.86 -14.18
N ASP A 421 -27.97 -8.51 -14.83
CA ASP A 421 -29.39 -8.20 -14.65
C ASP A 421 -29.79 -8.38 -13.17
N ASP A 422 -29.34 -9.47 -12.55
CA ASP A 422 -29.58 -9.79 -11.14
C ASP A 422 -28.75 -8.93 -10.18
N MET A 423 -27.70 -8.25 -10.64
CA MET A 423 -26.93 -7.27 -9.85
C MET A 423 -27.66 -5.94 -9.71
N ASN A 424 -28.38 -5.56 -10.77
CA ASN A 424 -28.95 -4.23 -10.94
C ASN A 424 -30.31 -4.08 -10.27
N VAL A 425 -31.23 -5.05 -10.42
CA VAL A 425 -32.62 -4.98 -9.89
C VAL A 425 -32.91 -6.20 -9.03
N THR A 426 -33.42 -6.01 -7.81
CA THR A 426 -33.86 -7.10 -6.94
C THR A 426 -35.11 -6.68 -6.15
N PRO A 427 -35.84 -7.59 -5.48
CA PRO A 427 -36.97 -7.20 -4.64
C PRO A 427 -36.62 -6.30 -3.44
N THR A 428 -35.41 -6.44 -2.88
CA THR A 428 -34.98 -5.76 -1.65
C THR A 428 -34.19 -4.47 -1.90
N GLY A 429 -33.88 -4.15 -3.15
CA GLY A 429 -32.95 -3.07 -3.51
C GLY A 429 -31.50 -3.53 -3.36
N LYS A 430 -30.60 -2.62 -2.99
CA LYS A 430 -29.16 -2.86 -2.83
C LYS A 430 -28.51 -3.29 -4.15
N SER A 431 -28.69 -2.45 -5.16
CA SER A 431 -28.03 -2.62 -6.46
C SER A 431 -26.52 -2.64 -6.29
N VAL A 432 -25.87 -3.50 -7.07
CA VAL A 432 -24.41 -3.58 -7.13
C VAL A 432 -23.97 -3.18 -8.53
N ASN A 433 -23.06 -2.23 -8.63
CA ASN A 433 -22.58 -1.71 -9.90
C ASN A 433 -21.49 -2.61 -10.47
N ALA A 434 -21.70 -3.06 -11.70
CA ALA A 434 -20.79 -3.94 -12.42
C ALA A 434 -19.50 -3.23 -12.88
N ILE A 435 -18.35 -3.90 -12.77
CA ILE A 435 -17.11 -3.56 -13.48
C ILE A 435 -16.88 -4.62 -14.57
N ARG A 436 -16.80 -4.20 -15.83
CA ARG A 436 -16.84 -5.12 -16.99
C ARG A 436 -15.71 -4.89 -17.96
N ALA A 437 -15.13 -5.98 -18.47
CA ALA A 437 -14.20 -5.93 -19.58
C ALA A 437 -14.95 -5.98 -20.91
N PHE A 438 -14.59 -5.07 -21.82
CA PHE A 438 -15.12 -5.01 -23.18
C PHE A 438 -13.97 -5.06 -24.19
N THR A 439 -14.10 -5.94 -25.18
CA THR A 439 -13.15 -6.02 -26.30
C THR A 439 -13.03 -4.66 -26.99
N GLY A 440 -11.81 -4.13 -27.10
CA GLY A 440 -11.52 -2.84 -27.72
C GLY A 440 -11.79 -1.59 -26.87
N LYS A 441 -12.36 -1.72 -25.66
CA LYS A 441 -12.58 -0.60 -24.72
C LYS A 441 -11.92 -0.76 -23.36
N GLY A 442 -11.36 -1.94 -23.08
CA GLY A 442 -10.73 -2.26 -21.79
C GLY A 442 -11.77 -2.53 -20.69
N THR A 443 -11.37 -2.34 -19.44
CA THR A 443 -12.23 -2.51 -18.27
C THR A 443 -12.95 -1.21 -17.93
N LEU A 444 -14.28 -1.24 -17.92
CA LEU A 444 -15.14 -0.09 -17.68
C LEU A 444 -15.94 -0.24 -16.39
N VAL A 445 -16.15 0.86 -15.68
CA VAL A 445 -17.22 0.99 -14.69
C VAL A 445 -18.56 0.99 -15.43
N TRP A 446 -19.44 0.05 -15.12
CA TRP A 446 -20.65 -0.25 -15.90
C TRP A 446 -21.93 -0.26 -15.05
N GLY A 447 -22.03 0.69 -14.11
CA GLY A 447 -23.22 0.94 -13.30
C GLY A 447 -23.12 2.27 -12.55
N ALA A 448 -24.26 2.92 -12.29
CA ALA A 448 -24.33 4.19 -11.57
C ALA A 448 -25.54 4.26 -10.60
N ARG A 449 -25.94 3.13 -10.03
CA ARG A 449 -27.02 3.04 -9.04
C ARG A 449 -26.49 3.14 -7.61
N THR A 450 -27.25 3.79 -6.75
CA THR A 450 -27.05 3.72 -5.29
C THR A 450 -27.53 2.36 -4.78
N LEU A 451 -27.35 2.08 -3.48
CA LEU A 451 -27.99 0.91 -2.88
C LEU A 451 -29.52 1.06 -2.84
N ALA A 452 -30.08 2.27 -2.96
CA ALA A 452 -31.52 2.50 -3.09
C ALA A 452 -32.01 2.26 -4.54
N GLY A 453 -31.62 1.15 -5.15
CA GLY A 453 -31.88 0.86 -6.57
C GLY A 453 -33.35 0.82 -6.99
N ASN A 454 -34.25 0.47 -6.06
CA ASN A 454 -35.69 0.41 -6.31
C ASN A 454 -36.39 1.74 -6.07
N ASP A 455 -35.72 2.69 -5.43
CA ASP A 455 -36.26 4.03 -5.20
C ASP A 455 -36.41 4.76 -6.54
N ASN A 456 -37.45 5.58 -6.70
CA ASN A 456 -37.68 6.34 -7.94
C ASN A 456 -37.03 7.72 -7.93
N GLU A 457 -36.68 8.23 -6.75
CA GLU A 457 -36.03 9.51 -6.52
C GLU A 457 -34.51 9.34 -6.41
N TRP A 458 -34.06 8.42 -5.54
CA TRP A 458 -32.65 8.29 -5.15
C TRP A 458 -31.89 7.14 -5.79
N ARG A 459 -32.44 6.57 -6.88
CA ARG A 459 -31.86 5.42 -7.61
C ARG A 459 -30.41 5.64 -8.04
N TYR A 460 -30.07 6.84 -8.48
CA TYR A 460 -28.85 7.10 -9.23
C TYR A 460 -27.84 7.90 -8.43
N ILE A 461 -26.59 7.44 -8.47
CA ILE A 461 -25.42 8.09 -7.86
C ILE A 461 -25.32 9.58 -8.24
N PRO A 462 -25.35 9.99 -9.53
CA PRO A 462 -25.23 11.41 -9.88
C PRO A 462 -26.37 12.27 -9.31
N VAL A 463 -27.57 11.70 -9.14
CA VAL A 463 -28.71 12.43 -8.57
C VAL A 463 -28.47 12.68 -7.09
N ARG A 464 -28.19 11.62 -6.30
CA ARG A 464 -27.94 11.81 -4.86
C ARG A 464 -26.72 12.69 -4.61
N ARG A 465 -25.60 12.45 -5.30
CA ARG A 465 -24.38 13.23 -5.09
C ARG A 465 -24.54 14.70 -5.49
N PHE A 466 -25.35 15.00 -6.50
CA PHE A 466 -25.65 16.39 -6.85
C PHE A 466 -26.47 17.08 -5.74
N PHE A 467 -27.49 16.41 -5.18
CA PHE A 467 -28.23 16.95 -4.03
C PHE A 467 -27.31 17.20 -2.83
N ILE A 468 -26.45 16.24 -2.48
CA ILE A 468 -25.45 16.40 -1.41
C ILE A 468 -24.58 17.64 -1.65
N MET A 469 -24.06 17.81 -2.87
CA MET A 469 -23.22 18.97 -3.21
C MET A 469 -23.97 20.29 -3.08
N VAL A 470 -25.23 20.35 -3.53
CA VAL A 470 -26.05 21.56 -3.43
C VAL A 470 -26.44 21.86 -1.98
N GLU A 471 -26.87 20.85 -1.23
CA GLU A 471 -27.20 20.94 0.21
C GLU A 471 -26.03 21.56 0.98
N GLU A 472 -24.82 21.01 0.80
CA GLU A 472 -23.64 21.49 1.51
C GLU A 472 -23.17 22.88 1.02
N SER A 473 -23.20 23.13 -0.30
CA SER A 473 -22.83 24.44 -0.85
C SER A 473 -23.77 25.55 -0.35
N VAL A 474 -25.07 25.29 -0.30
CA VAL A 474 -26.07 26.23 0.21
C VAL A 474 -25.92 26.43 1.71
N LYS A 475 -25.71 25.37 2.49
CA LYS A 475 -25.45 25.45 3.94
C LYS A 475 -24.23 26.33 4.26
N LYS A 476 -23.11 26.17 3.54
CA LYS A 476 -21.93 27.03 3.71
C LYS A 476 -22.20 28.47 3.31
N ALA A 477 -22.89 28.68 2.19
CA ALA A 477 -23.20 30.01 1.68
C ALA A 477 -24.20 30.79 2.55
N THR A 478 -25.08 30.10 3.28
CA THR A 478 -26.06 30.74 4.17
C THR A 478 -25.51 31.06 5.55
N PHE A 479 -24.30 30.59 5.91
CA PHE A 479 -23.69 30.82 7.22
C PHE A 479 -23.57 32.31 7.61
N PRO A 480 -23.20 33.24 6.72
CA PRO A 480 -23.16 34.68 7.06
C PRO A 480 -24.52 35.30 7.39
N PHE A 481 -25.64 34.63 7.05
CA PHE A 481 -26.99 35.11 7.37
C PHE A 481 -27.44 34.71 8.78
N VAL A 482 -26.66 33.88 9.48
CA VAL A 482 -26.93 33.53 10.88
C VAL A 482 -26.70 34.77 11.74
N PHE A 483 -27.68 35.10 12.58
CA PHE A 483 -27.74 36.33 13.41
C PHE A 483 -27.96 37.65 12.66
N GLU A 484 -28.25 37.63 11.35
CA GLU A 484 -28.81 38.79 10.67
C GLU A 484 -30.27 39.04 11.09
N ASN A 485 -30.78 40.25 10.84
CA ASN A 485 -32.20 40.55 11.09
C ASN A 485 -33.09 39.62 10.26
N ASN A 486 -34.04 38.94 10.91
CA ASN A 486 -35.00 38.05 10.25
C ASN A 486 -36.12 38.87 9.57
N ASP A 487 -35.76 39.60 8.51
CA ASP A 487 -36.63 40.49 7.75
C ASP A 487 -36.63 40.20 6.24
N ALA A 488 -37.54 40.85 5.51
CA ALA A 488 -37.72 40.65 4.08
C ALA A 488 -36.45 40.96 3.24
N ASN A 489 -35.57 41.85 3.70
CA ASN A 489 -34.34 42.17 2.98
C ASN A 489 -33.36 40.99 3.06
N THR A 490 -33.22 40.39 4.24
CA THR A 490 -32.37 39.20 4.46
C THR A 490 -32.88 38.02 3.64
N TRP A 491 -34.19 37.75 3.67
CA TRP A 491 -34.82 36.68 2.89
C TRP A 491 -34.58 36.84 1.38
N THR A 492 -34.77 38.06 0.86
CA THR A 492 -34.59 38.36 -0.55
C THR A 492 -33.14 38.16 -0.99
N LYS A 493 -32.17 38.60 -0.17
CA LYS A 493 -30.74 38.39 -0.44
C LYS A 493 -30.38 36.90 -0.49
N LEU A 494 -30.85 36.11 0.49
CA LEU A 494 -30.62 34.68 0.52
C LEU A 494 -31.26 33.97 -0.69
N LYS A 495 -32.53 34.29 -0.99
CA LYS A 495 -33.26 33.77 -2.15
C LYS A 495 -32.48 34.01 -3.44
N MET A 496 -32.05 35.25 -3.69
CA MET A 496 -31.29 35.61 -4.89
C MET A 496 -29.94 34.89 -4.96
N MET A 497 -29.24 34.72 -3.84
CA MET A 497 -27.97 34.00 -3.80
C MET A 497 -28.14 32.53 -4.22
N VAL A 498 -29.11 31.82 -3.63
CA VAL A 498 -29.39 30.41 -3.95
C VAL A 498 -29.90 30.28 -5.39
N GLN A 499 -30.80 31.17 -5.83
CA GLN A 499 -31.28 31.19 -7.22
C GLN A 499 -30.14 31.38 -8.21
N ASN A 500 -29.24 32.33 -7.97
CA ASN A 500 -28.09 32.57 -8.86
C ASN A 500 -27.18 31.34 -8.96
N PHE A 501 -26.93 30.65 -7.84
CA PHE A 501 -26.18 29.40 -7.84
C PHE A 501 -26.87 28.32 -8.69
N LEU A 502 -28.17 28.09 -8.49
CA LEU A 502 -28.93 27.08 -9.25
C LEU A 502 -29.07 27.44 -10.74
N ILE A 503 -29.11 28.73 -11.10
CA ILE A 503 -29.03 29.18 -12.50
C ILE A 503 -27.72 28.76 -13.14
N LEU A 504 -26.58 28.86 -12.42
CA LEU A 504 -25.29 28.41 -12.94
C LEU A 504 -25.30 26.89 -13.17
N GLN A 505 -25.87 26.12 -12.24
CA GLN A 505 -26.00 24.66 -12.39
C GLN A 505 -26.92 24.28 -13.56
N TRP A 506 -28.05 24.98 -13.74
CA TRP A 506 -28.94 24.78 -14.88
C TRP A 506 -28.26 25.09 -16.21
N ARG A 507 -27.53 26.22 -16.30
CA ARG A 507 -26.75 26.58 -17.50
C ARG A 507 -25.65 25.57 -17.82
N ALA A 508 -25.07 24.94 -16.79
CA ALA A 508 -24.10 23.86 -16.95
C ALA A 508 -24.74 22.52 -17.37
N GLY A 509 -26.07 22.44 -17.42
CA GLY A 509 -26.82 21.24 -17.81
C GLY A 509 -27.03 20.23 -16.67
N ALA A 510 -26.90 20.65 -15.41
CA ALA A 510 -27.14 19.78 -14.26
C ALA A 510 -28.64 19.57 -13.97
N LEU A 511 -29.46 20.58 -14.30
CA LEU A 511 -30.90 20.61 -14.04
C LEU A 511 -31.69 20.54 -15.37
N GLN A 512 -32.80 19.82 -15.37
CA GLN A 512 -33.72 19.69 -16.50
C GLN A 512 -34.79 20.79 -16.48
N GLY A 513 -35.07 21.38 -17.63
CA GLY A 513 -36.11 22.39 -17.79
C GLY A 513 -35.78 23.34 -18.95
N ALA A 514 -36.79 23.79 -19.69
CA ALA A 514 -36.58 24.71 -20.81
C ALA A 514 -36.22 26.13 -20.34
N LYS A 515 -36.64 26.48 -19.12
CA LYS A 515 -36.36 27.73 -18.41
C LYS A 515 -36.07 27.42 -16.92
N PRO A 516 -35.41 28.34 -16.19
CA PRO A 516 -35.06 28.11 -14.79
C PRO A 516 -36.23 27.71 -13.89
N GLU A 517 -37.43 28.26 -14.13
CA GLU A 517 -38.62 28.01 -13.31
C GLU A 517 -39.19 26.59 -13.48
N ASP A 518 -38.85 25.92 -14.58
CA ASP A 518 -39.18 24.50 -14.78
C ASP A 518 -38.17 23.58 -14.07
N ALA A 519 -36.97 24.11 -13.77
CA ALA A 519 -35.82 23.35 -13.32
C ALA A 519 -35.61 23.39 -11.81
N PHE A 520 -35.93 24.51 -11.16
CA PHE A 520 -35.84 24.64 -9.72
C PHE A 520 -36.76 25.75 -9.19
N PHE A 521 -37.03 25.73 -7.89
CA PHE A 521 -37.66 26.83 -7.16
C PHE A 521 -36.95 27.09 -5.84
N VAL A 522 -37.05 28.32 -5.35
CA VAL A 522 -36.54 28.76 -4.03
C VAL A 522 -37.60 29.65 -3.40
N ASN A 523 -38.23 29.18 -2.34
CA ASN A 523 -39.28 29.89 -1.62
C ASN A 523 -38.78 30.30 -0.24
N VAL A 524 -39.04 31.56 0.16
CA VAL A 524 -38.71 32.06 1.50
C VAL A 524 -39.50 33.34 1.77
N GLY A 525 -40.35 33.32 2.79
CA GLY A 525 -41.10 34.50 3.20
C GLY A 525 -42.25 34.22 4.16
N LEU A 526 -42.76 35.29 4.78
CA LEU A 526 -43.96 35.26 5.61
C LEU A 526 -45.19 34.92 4.76
N ASN A 527 -45.96 33.91 5.18
CA ASN A 527 -47.08 33.30 4.45
C ASN A 527 -46.68 32.60 3.13
N GLU A 528 -45.37 32.39 2.89
CA GLU A 528 -44.87 31.54 1.81
C GLU A 528 -44.31 30.24 2.41
N THR A 529 -43.26 30.35 3.24
CA THR A 529 -42.62 29.22 3.94
C THR A 529 -42.65 29.35 5.46
N MET A 530 -42.92 30.55 5.98
CA MET A 530 -42.88 30.86 7.41
C MET A 530 -44.19 31.47 7.90
N THR A 531 -44.53 31.18 9.14
CA THR A 531 -45.60 31.85 9.89
C THR A 531 -45.04 32.98 10.75
N SER A 532 -45.91 33.82 11.31
CA SER A 532 -45.49 34.84 12.29
C SER A 532 -44.81 34.22 13.52
N THR A 533 -45.22 33.00 13.91
CA THR A 533 -44.62 32.27 15.03
C THR A 533 -43.18 31.85 14.69
N ASP A 534 -42.92 31.36 13.48
CA ASP A 534 -41.56 30.99 13.05
C ASP A 534 -40.61 32.18 13.16
N ILE A 535 -41.05 33.38 12.76
CA ILE A 535 -40.25 34.60 12.87
C ILE A 535 -39.98 34.98 14.33
N LEU A 536 -41.01 34.91 15.19
CA LEU A 536 -40.87 35.20 16.63
C LEU A 536 -39.94 34.20 17.34
N GLU A 537 -39.91 32.95 16.87
CA GLU A 537 -38.98 31.92 17.34
C GLU A 537 -37.59 32.00 16.69
N GLY A 538 -37.35 32.99 15.82
CA GLY A 538 -36.06 33.20 15.16
C GLY A 538 -35.73 32.18 14.07
N ARG A 539 -36.73 31.48 13.52
CA ARG A 539 -36.56 30.50 12.44
C ARG A 539 -36.68 31.20 11.07
N MET A 540 -35.77 30.86 10.17
CA MET A 540 -35.85 31.21 8.75
C MET A 540 -35.92 29.92 7.94
N ILE A 541 -37.07 29.66 7.32
CA ILE A 541 -37.34 28.41 6.58
C ILE A 541 -37.24 28.69 5.08
N VAL A 542 -36.32 28.00 4.41
CA VAL A 542 -36.08 28.11 2.96
C VAL A 542 -36.43 26.78 2.33
N GLU A 543 -37.34 26.79 1.35
CA GLU A 543 -37.73 25.61 0.60
C GLU A 543 -37.09 25.65 -0.79
N ILE A 544 -36.36 24.58 -1.14
CA ILE A 544 -35.64 24.47 -2.41
C ILE A 544 -36.02 23.17 -3.09
N GLY A 545 -36.54 23.25 -4.31
CA GLY A 545 -36.78 22.07 -5.16
C GLY A 545 -35.94 22.13 -6.43
N MET A 546 -35.46 20.99 -6.93
CA MET A 546 -34.62 20.92 -8.13
C MET A 546 -34.90 19.65 -8.95
N ALA A 547 -34.88 19.79 -10.27
CA ALA A 547 -35.09 18.70 -11.24
C ALA A 547 -33.75 18.25 -11.84
N VAL A 548 -33.02 17.38 -11.16
CA VAL A 548 -31.68 16.93 -11.58
C VAL A 548 -31.75 16.01 -12.80
N VAL A 549 -30.80 16.15 -13.72
CA VAL A 549 -30.67 15.26 -14.89
C VAL A 549 -30.45 13.81 -14.47
N ARG A 550 -31.24 12.91 -15.06
CA ARG A 550 -31.11 11.45 -14.88
C ARG A 550 -30.32 10.82 -16.03
N PRO A 551 -29.47 9.80 -15.77
CA PRO A 551 -28.76 9.10 -16.82
C PRO A 551 -29.71 8.24 -17.68
N ALA A 552 -29.42 8.13 -18.97
CA ALA A 552 -30.05 7.15 -19.85
C ALA A 552 -29.37 5.79 -19.66
N GLU A 553 -29.98 4.91 -18.87
CA GLU A 553 -29.43 3.57 -18.57
C GLU A 553 -29.72 2.55 -19.69
N PHE A 554 -30.90 2.61 -20.32
CA PHE A 554 -31.32 1.68 -21.37
C PHE A 554 -31.61 2.42 -22.67
N ILE A 555 -31.08 1.89 -23.78
CA ILE A 555 -31.42 2.33 -25.14
C ILE A 555 -32.16 1.17 -25.81
N ILE A 556 -33.46 1.34 -26.05
CA ILE A 556 -34.30 0.32 -26.70
C ILE A 556 -34.43 0.68 -28.19
N LEU A 557 -33.74 -0.06 -29.06
CA LEU A 557 -33.88 0.07 -30.51
C LEU A 557 -35.02 -0.82 -31.00
N ARG A 558 -36.08 -0.20 -31.54
CA ARG A 558 -37.21 -0.92 -32.14
C ARG A 558 -37.08 -0.88 -33.65
N PHE A 559 -36.73 -2.02 -34.24
CA PHE A 559 -36.70 -2.19 -35.69
C PHE A 559 -38.07 -2.67 -36.17
N SER A 560 -38.63 -1.99 -37.17
CA SER A 560 -39.81 -2.47 -37.90
C SER A 560 -39.47 -2.59 -39.37
N HIS A 561 -39.98 -3.64 -40.01
CA HIS A 561 -39.91 -3.78 -41.45
C HIS A 561 -40.98 -2.88 -42.07
N LYS A 562 -40.55 -1.76 -42.66
CA LYS A 562 -41.45 -0.87 -43.41
C LYS A 562 -41.74 -1.50 -44.76
N MET A 563 -43.01 -1.81 -45.04
CA MET A 563 -43.43 -2.27 -46.38
C MET A 563 -43.20 -1.17 -47.41
N GLN A 564 -42.83 -1.57 -48.62
CA GLN A 564 -42.59 -0.66 -49.73
C GLN A 564 -43.91 0.06 -50.10
N GLU A 565 -43.91 1.39 -49.99
CA GLU A 565 -45.10 2.24 -50.25
C GLU A 565 -45.17 2.73 -51.71
N SER A 566 -44.18 2.39 -52.53
CA SER A 566 -44.14 2.59 -53.99
C SER A 566 -43.11 1.70 -54.66
#